data_AF-A0AAD2ER35-F1
#
_entry.id   AF-A0AAD2ER35-F1
#
_cell.length_a   1.000
_cell.length_b   1.000
_cell.length_c   1.000
_cell.angle_alpha   90.00
_cell.angle_beta   90.00
_cell.angle_gamma   90.00
#
_symmetry.space_group_name_H-M   'P 1'
#
loop_
_entity.id
_entity.type
_entity.pdbx_description
1 polymer ?
#
loop_
_entity_poly.entity_id
_entity_poly.type
_entity_poly.pdbx_seq_one_letter_code
_entity_poly.pdbx_strand_id
1 'polypeptide(L)'
;MPNSLYVPLDQLPDTLAELQSIVGASLAEFGLPPASVAFDRDGAEATLLQAFVQVSGERLEHACWLSFTEQAGRREVSDGRRFMVGVQTRDSWTFAGIVALGLCRYASSLVFDDAGVLGESESYSADGLHAALTTLSAKDQSHQARLAACDLALDENLDACGIVDDGAFDLLDTAYWYDSAATVGWVEQRLRVLAARLDRGEGLSLFDPVTWSQADVTDRAGFKQWVEKHFPALGKVVRGE
;
A
#
# COMPACT_ATOMS: atom_id res chain seq x y z
N MET A 1 -7.69 16.64 6.86
CA MET A 1 -6.39 17.31 6.62
C MET A 1 -5.52 16.30 5.89
N PRO A 2 -4.69 16.67 4.90
CA PRO A 2 -3.88 15.65 4.25
C PRO A 2 -2.77 15.22 5.22
N ASN A 3 -2.92 14.04 5.80
CA ASN A 3 -1.87 13.34 6.53
C ASN A 3 -0.60 13.40 5.67
N SER A 4 0.46 14.03 6.18
CA SER A 4 1.70 14.27 5.44
C SER A 4 2.89 14.24 6.38
N LEU A 5 4.07 13.98 5.84
CA LEU A 5 5.33 14.30 6.51
C LEU A 5 5.81 15.66 6.01
N TYR A 6 6.28 16.52 6.90
CA TYR A 6 6.77 17.84 6.53
C TYR A 6 8.25 17.98 6.81
N VAL A 7 9.01 18.40 5.79
CA VAL A 7 10.46 18.59 5.86
C VAL A 7 10.80 20.03 5.51
N PRO A 8 11.22 20.86 6.48
CA PRO A 8 11.72 22.20 6.21
C PRO A 8 13.05 22.13 5.46
N LEU A 9 13.24 22.96 4.44
CA LEU A 9 14.48 23.06 3.67
C LEU A 9 14.98 24.51 3.59
N ASP A 10 16.30 24.67 3.64
CA ASP A 10 16.96 25.97 3.45
C ASP A 10 17.02 26.34 1.97
N GLN A 11 17.25 25.32 1.14
CA GLN A 11 17.32 25.41 -0.31
C GLN A 11 16.57 24.23 -0.94
N LEU A 12 16.03 24.46 -2.13
CA LEU A 12 15.45 23.39 -2.94
C LEU A 12 16.58 22.59 -3.62
N PRO A 13 16.35 21.33 -3.99
CA PRO A 13 17.18 20.68 -5.00
C PRO A 13 17.12 21.48 -6.32
N ASP A 14 18.24 21.59 -7.01
CA ASP A 14 18.37 22.34 -8.27
C ASP A 14 17.67 21.61 -9.44
N THR A 15 17.62 20.28 -9.38
CA THR A 15 17.07 19.45 -10.46
C THR A 15 16.34 18.20 -9.93
N LEU A 16 15.49 17.61 -10.78
CA LEU A 16 14.90 16.29 -10.49
C LEU A 16 15.96 15.20 -10.34
N ALA A 17 17.07 15.29 -11.09
CA ALA A 17 18.17 14.33 -10.97
C ALA A 17 18.88 14.41 -9.61
N GLU A 18 19.06 15.62 -9.08
CA GLU A 18 19.59 15.80 -7.73
C GLU A 18 18.61 15.25 -6.68
N LEU A 19 17.32 15.58 -6.80
CA LEU A 19 16.28 15.04 -5.92
C LEU A 19 16.26 13.50 -5.96
N GLN A 20 16.39 12.90 -7.14
CA GLN A 20 16.51 11.47 -7.32
C GLN A 20 17.76 10.90 -6.64
N SER A 21 18.89 11.61 -6.68
CA SER A 21 20.11 11.20 -5.97
C SER A 21 19.93 11.27 -4.44
N ILE A 22 19.28 12.33 -3.94
CA ILE A 22 19.00 12.50 -2.49
C ILE A 22 18.13 11.35 -1.99
N VAL A 23 17.04 11.06 -2.70
CA VAL A 23 16.12 9.98 -2.36
C VAL A 23 16.78 8.61 -2.55
N GLY A 24 17.55 8.43 -3.62
CA GLY A 24 18.26 7.17 -3.89
C GLY A 24 19.25 6.80 -2.80
N ALA A 25 19.94 7.78 -2.21
CA ALA A 25 20.85 7.55 -1.10
C ALA A 25 20.12 7.01 0.15
N SER A 26 18.96 7.58 0.51
CA SER A 26 18.20 7.06 1.66
C SER A 26 17.56 5.71 1.36
N LEU A 27 17.06 5.47 0.16
CA LEU A 27 16.51 4.16 -0.25
C LEU A 27 17.57 3.04 -0.15
N ALA A 28 18.80 3.32 -0.58
CA ALA A 28 19.90 2.37 -0.53
C ALA A 28 20.23 1.90 0.89
N GLU A 29 20.08 2.76 1.90
CA GLU A 29 20.30 2.39 3.31
C GLU A 29 19.30 1.36 3.83
N PHE A 30 18.08 1.37 3.27
CA PHE A 30 17.04 0.39 3.58
C PHE A 30 17.04 -0.79 2.60
N GLY A 31 18.07 -0.92 1.76
CA GLY A 31 18.20 -2.00 0.78
C GLY A 31 17.18 -1.93 -0.36
N LEU A 32 16.56 -0.77 -0.59
CA LEU A 32 15.59 -0.57 -1.66
C LEU A 32 16.28 -0.16 -2.97
N PRO A 33 15.74 -0.58 -4.13
CA PRO A 33 16.25 -0.15 -5.42
C PRO A 33 16.02 1.36 -5.64
N PRO A 34 16.78 1.99 -6.57
CA PRO A 34 16.58 3.39 -6.91
C PRO A 34 15.15 3.68 -7.38
N ALA A 35 14.54 4.75 -6.86
CA ALA A 35 13.25 5.24 -7.33
C ALA A 35 13.39 6.11 -8.58
N SER A 36 12.32 6.19 -9.37
CA SER A 36 12.13 7.21 -10.39
C SER A 36 11.53 8.46 -9.75
N VAL A 37 11.93 9.63 -10.25
CA VAL A 37 11.45 10.93 -9.79
C VAL A 37 11.02 11.72 -11.02
N ALA A 38 9.75 12.12 -11.06
CA ALA A 38 9.18 12.85 -12.19
C ALA A 38 8.12 13.85 -11.72
N PHE A 39 7.83 14.86 -12.54
CA PHE A 39 6.65 15.68 -12.30
C PHE A 39 5.39 14.86 -12.56
N ASP A 40 4.39 14.99 -11.68
CA ASP A 40 3.10 14.28 -11.78
C ASP A 40 2.26 14.73 -12.99
N ARG A 41 2.67 15.81 -13.67
CA ARG A 41 2.01 16.32 -14.88
C ARG A 41 3.01 16.52 -16.00
N ASP A 42 2.60 16.15 -17.21
CA ASP A 42 3.33 16.43 -18.44
C ASP A 42 3.29 17.93 -18.76
N GLY A 43 4.40 18.61 -18.49
CA GLY A 43 4.62 20.00 -18.87
C GLY A 43 6.12 20.27 -18.95
N ALA A 44 6.60 20.69 -20.12
CA ALA A 44 8.03 20.83 -20.42
C ALA A 44 8.77 21.91 -19.59
N GLU A 45 8.08 22.66 -18.72
CA GLU A 45 8.63 23.80 -17.96
C GLU A 45 8.18 23.85 -16.49
N ALA A 46 7.82 22.71 -15.89
CA ALA A 46 7.46 22.68 -14.47
C ALA A 46 8.70 22.90 -13.57
N THR A 47 8.54 23.70 -12.52
CA THR A 47 9.52 23.84 -11.43
C THR A 47 9.04 23.12 -10.17
N LEU A 48 9.94 22.82 -9.22
CA LEU A 48 9.60 22.15 -7.96
C LEU A 48 8.51 22.89 -7.16
N LEU A 49 8.47 24.23 -7.22
CA LEU A 49 7.47 25.04 -6.52
C LEU A 49 6.09 25.07 -7.22
N GLN A 50 6.01 24.65 -8.47
CA GLN A 50 4.80 24.78 -9.29
C GLN A 50 4.08 23.45 -9.52
N ALA A 51 4.76 22.32 -9.30
CA ALA A 51 4.24 21.00 -9.60
C ALA A 51 4.48 20.02 -8.45
N PHE A 52 3.59 19.04 -8.36
CA PHE A 52 3.84 17.85 -7.56
C PHE A 52 4.91 17.01 -8.24
N VAL A 53 5.82 16.49 -7.43
CA VAL A 53 6.82 15.51 -7.88
C VAL A 53 6.40 14.15 -7.37
N GLN A 54 6.21 13.21 -8.27
CA GLN A 54 5.99 11.82 -7.92
C GLN A 54 7.33 11.10 -7.78
N VAL A 55 7.46 10.34 -6.69
CA VAL A 55 8.57 9.40 -6.46
C VAL A 55 7.98 8.00 -6.50
N SER A 56 8.48 7.16 -7.41
CA SER A 56 7.97 5.81 -7.64
C SER A 56 9.10 4.77 -7.55
N GLY A 57 8.96 3.81 -6.65
CA GLY A 57 9.82 2.63 -6.55
C GLY A 57 9.36 1.50 -7.46
N GLU A 58 9.95 0.31 -7.27
CA GLU A 58 9.66 -0.88 -8.08
C GLU A 58 8.27 -1.48 -7.80
N ARG A 59 7.80 -1.39 -6.56
CA ARG A 59 6.50 -1.94 -6.12
C ARG A 59 5.42 -0.87 -6.22
N LEU A 60 4.17 -1.27 -6.48
CA LEU A 60 3.05 -0.33 -6.67
C LEU A 60 2.80 0.52 -5.42
N GLU A 61 2.96 -0.06 -4.23
CA GLU A 61 2.85 0.62 -2.94
C GLU A 61 4.00 1.59 -2.64
N HIS A 62 5.10 1.51 -3.39
CA HIS A 62 6.24 2.43 -3.27
C HIS A 62 5.99 3.67 -4.11
N ALA A 63 4.96 4.43 -3.76
CA ALA A 63 4.65 5.69 -4.41
C ALA A 63 4.38 6.78 -3.38
N CYS A 64 4.96 7.96 -3.59
CA CYS A 64 4.62 9.15 -2.83
C CYS A 64 4.75 10.42 -3.67
N TRP A 65 4.06 11.47 -3.23
CA TRP A 65 4.06 12.78 -3.86
C TRP A 65 4.73 13.80 -2.95
N LEU A 66 5.53 14.66 -3.57
CA LEU A 66 6.20 15.78 -2.94
C LEU A 66 5.57 17.08 -3.43
N SER A 67 5.26 17.98 -2.49
CA SER A 67 4.87 19.36 -2.79
C SER A 67 5.81 20.32 -2.09
N PHE A 68 6.43 21.23 -2.86
CA PHE A 68 7.36 22.21 -2.33
C PHE A 68 6.65 23.56 -2.20
N THR A 69 6.79 24.20 -1.06
CA THR A 69 6.17 25.50 -0.77
C THR A 69 7.20 26.46 -0.19
N GLU A 70 7.17 27.71 -0.66
CA GLU A 70 7.96 28.79 -0.04
C GLU A 70 7.22 29.34 1.18
N GLN A 71 7.91 29.41 2.32
CA GLN A 71 7.37 29.89 3.58
C GLN A 71 7.53 31.40 3.65
N ALA A 72 6.43 32.13 3.41
CA ALA A 72 6.39 33.58 3.55
C ALA A 72 6.41 34.00 5.04
N GLY A 73 7.60 34.03 5.64
CA GLY A 73 7.87 34.77 6.89
C GLY A 73 7.30 34.19 8.20
N ARG A 74 6.70 32.99 8.20
CA ARG A 74 6.30 32.31 9.46
C ARG A 74 7.50 31.62 10.09
N ARG A 75 8.16 32.29 11.04
CA ARG A 75 9.36 31.81 11.73
C ARG A 75 9.15 30.63 12.68
N GLU A 76 7.94 30.39 13.18
CA GLU A 76 7.74 29.50 14.34
C GLU A 76 7.90 28.00 14.03
N VAL A 77 7.65 27.55 12.80
CA VAL A 77 7.67 26.12 12.44
C VAL A 77 8.95 25.71 11.71
N SER A 78 9.60 26.66 11.02
CA SER A 78 10.70 26.34 10.10
C SER A 78 12.09 26.73 10.59
N ASP A 79 12.26 27.27 11.81
CA ASP A 79 13.56 27.75 12.33
C ASP A 79 14.33 28.65 11.34
N GLY A 80 13.62 29.48 10.57
CA GLY A 80 14.21 30.34 9.55
C GLY A 80 14.43 29.68 8.18
N ARG A 81 14.10 28.39 8.02
CA ARG A 81 14.13 27.70 6.72
C ARG A 81 13.08 28.28 5.77
N ARG A 82 13.49 28.50 4.52
CA ARG A 82 12.73 29.21 3.49
C ARG A 82 11.66 28.35 2.83
N PHE A 83 11.85 27.04 2.78
CA PHE A 83 10.96 26.13 2.07
C PHE A 83 10.44 25.03 3.00
N MET A 84 9.30 24.46 2.62
CA MET A 84 8.72 23.28 3.25
C MET A 84 8.33 22.29 2.18
N VAL A 85 8.66 21.02 2.39
CA VAL A 85 8.22 19.91 1.54
C VAL A 85 7.19 19.09 2.28
N GLY A 86 6.00 18.93 1.69
CA GLY A 86 5.03 17.93 2.12
C GLY A 86 5.27 16.63 1.35
N VAL A 87 5.44 15.52 2.07
CA VAL A 87 5.54 14.16 1.55
C VAL A 87 4.24 13.41 1.86
N GLN A 88 3.56 12.94 0.82
CA GLN A 88 2.25 12.32 0.91
C GLN A 88 2.25 10.96 0.23
N THR A 89 1.56 9.99 0.79
CA THR A 89 1.37 8.68 0.17
C THR A 89 -0.05 8.18 0.44
N ARG A 90 -0.48 7.18 -0.35
CA ARG A 90 -1.71 6.43 -0.10
C ARG A 90 -1.44 5.05 0.49
N ASP A 91 -0.23 4.54 0.34
CA ASP A 91 0.06 3.11 0.55
C ASP A 91 1.16 2.93 1.59
N SER A 92 2.43 3.17 1.24
CA SER A 92 3.56 2.86 2.13
C SER A 92 4.10 4.10 2.86
N TRP A 93 3.69 4.28 4.11
CA TRP A 93 4.26 5.29 5.01
C TRP A 93 5.74 5.03 5.33
N THR A 94 6.17 3.76 5.34
CA THR A 94 7.58 3.40 5.43
C THR A 94 8.37 3.97 4.24
N PHE A 95 7.87 3.79 3.00
CA PHE A 95 8.51 4.35 1.81
C PHE A 95 8.53 5.89 1.83
N ALA A 96 7.39 6.53 2.10
CA ALA A 96 7.30 7.98 2.21
C ALA A 96 8.23 8.55 3.30
N GLY A 97 8.36 7.85 4.43
CA GLY A 97 9.28 8.21 5.50
C GLY A 97 10.75 8.08 5.09
N ILE A 98 11.14 7.06 4.33
CA ILE A 98 12.51 6.94 3.78
C ILE A 98 12.81 8.09 2.80
N VAL A 99 11.83 8.50 1.99
CA VAL A 99 11.94 9.68 1.12
C VAL A 99 12.12 10.96 1.96
N ALA A 100 11.32 11.14 3.01
CA ALA A 100 11.43 12.27 3.94
C ALA A 100 12.79 12.28 4.67
N LEU A 101 13.36 11.12 5.01
CA LEU A 101 14.69 11.01 5.60
C LEU A 101 15.79 11.54 4.68
N GLY A 102 15.72 11.23 3.37
CA GLY A 102 16.67 11.76 2.39
C GLY A 102 16.67 13.29 2.36
N LEU A 103 15.48 13.89 2.28
CA LEU A 103 15.28 15.34 2.34
C LEU A 103 15.74 15.95 3.67
N CYS A 104 15.46 15.27 4.78
CA CYS A 104 15.86 15.69 6.11
C CYS A 104 17.38 15.79 6.24
N ARG A 105 18.12 14.79 5.73
CA ARG A 105 19.59 14.82 5.72
C ARG A 105 20.15 15.88 4.78
N TYR A 106 19.57 16.00 3.59
CA TYR A 106 19.95 17.04 2.64
C TYR A 106 19.89 18.45 3.27
N ALA A 107 18.83 18.74 4.02
CA ALA A 107 18.67 20.04 4.68
C ALA A 107 19.21 20.11 6.12
N SER A 108 19.83 19.04 6.64
CA SER A 108 20.22 18.93 8.06
C SER A 108 19.08 19.33 9.01
N SER A 109 17.88 18.81 8.75
CA SER A 109 16.59 19.30 9.24
C SER A 109 15.91 18.35 10.24
N LEU A 110 14.64 18.63 10.53
CA LEU A 110 13.72 17.74 11.20
C LEU A 110 12.63 17.29 10.21
N VAL A 111 11.97 16.18 10.53
CA VAL A 111 10.72 15.77 9.88
C VAL A 111 9.60 15.89 10.90
N PHE A 112 8.51 16.56 10.53
CA PHE A 112 7.28 16.60 11.32
C PHE A 112 6.29 15.56 10.79
N ASP A 113 5.79 14.70 11.68
CA ASP A 113 4.85 13.63 11.36
C ASP A 113 3.42 14.05 11.70
N ASP A 114 2.81 14.84 10.83
CA ASP A 114 1.39 15.21 10.93
C ASP A 114 0.45 14.02 10.65
N ALA A 115 0.97 12.96 10.04
CA ALA A 115 0.22 11.73 9.78
C ALA A 115 0.08 10.84 11.02
N GLY A 116 1.01 10.93 11.99
CA GLY A 116 1.04 10.11 13.20
C GLY A 116 1.32 8.63 12.92
N VAL A 117 2.14 8.34 11.90
CA VAL A 117 2.35 6.99 11.34
C VAL A 117 3.76 6.44 11.54
N LEU A 118 4.73 7.31 11.85
CA LEU A 118 6.13 6.93 11.99
C LEU A 118 6.49 6.48 13.42
N GLY A 119 5.62 6.76 14.39
CA GLY A 119 5.83 6.37 15.78
C GLY A 119 5.09 7.27 16.77
N GLU A 120 5.64 7.39 17.98
CA GLU A 120 5.04 8.14 19.09
C GLU A 120 5.45 9.61 19.13
N SER A 121 6.43 10.03 18.32
CA SER A 121 6.89 11.41 18.27
C SER A 121 6.25 12.15 17.10
N GLU A 122 5.95 13.44 17.32
CA GLU A 122 5.46 14.35 16.29
C GLU A 122 6.60 14.94 15.43
N SER A 123 7.87 14.79 15.86
CA SER A 123 9.02 15.29 15.11
C SER A 123 10.26 14.42 15.29
N TYR A 124 11.07 14.32 14.23
CA TYR A 124 12.24 13.43 14.19
C TYR A 124 13.46 14.14 13.62
N SER A 125 14.62 13.95 14.25
CA SER A 125 15.93 14.15 13.61
C SER A 125 16.17 13.05 12.57
N ALA A 126 17.19 13.22 11.71
CA ALA A 126 17.56 12.17 10.76
C ALA A 126 17.84 10.81 11.44
N ASP A 127 18.59 10.79 12.54
CA ASP A 127 18.89 9.56 13.27
C ASP A 127 17.66 8.96 13.95
N GLY A 128 16.82 9.82 14.55
CA GLY A 128 15.57 9.40 15.18
C GLY A 128 14.59 8.82 14.17
N LEU A 129 14.48 9.45 13.00
CA LEU A 129 13.63 8.99 11.90
C LEU A 129 14.14 7.66 11.34
N HIS A 130 15.45 7.51 11.14
CA HIS A 130 16.03 6.25 10.67
C HIS A 130 15.71 5.09 11.64
N ALA A 131 15.84 5.32 12.95
CA ALA A 131 15.50 4.31 13.96
C ALA A 131 13.99 3.97 13.97
N ALA A 132 13.12 4.98 13.84
CA ALA A 132 11.68 4.81 13.74
C ALA A 132 11.29 3.97 12.51
N LEU A 133 11.84 4.30 11.34
CA LEU A 133 11.60 3.58 10.08
C LEU A 133 12.12 2.14 10.11
N THR A 134 13.26 1.90 10.76
CA THR A 134 13.78 0.53 10.94
C THR A 134 12.79 -0.30 11.76
N THR A 135 12.23 0.28 12.81
CA THR A 135 11.23 -0.38 13.66
C THR A 135 9.92 -0.61 12.92
N LEU A 136 9.45 0.39 12.16
CA LEU A 136 8.22 0.31 11.36
C LEU A 136 8.35 -0.75 10.27
N SER A 137 9.47 -0.77 9.53
CA SER A 137 9.74 -1.77 8.50
C SER A 137 9.75 -3.20 9.07
N ALA A 138 10.34 -3.41 10.25
CA ALA A 138 10.32 -4.72 10.90
C ALA A 138 8.89 -5.15 11.30
N LYS A 139 8.06 -4.21 11.79
CA LYS A 139 6.66 -4.47 12.10
C LYS A 139 5.85 -4.79 10.84
N ASP A 140 6.04 -4.02 9.77
CA ASP A 140 5.38 -4.22 8.47
C ASP A 140 5.71 -5.61 7.91
N GLN A 141 6.99 -6.00 7.92
CA GLN A 141 7.44 -7.32 7.46
C GLN A 141 6.82 -8.44 8.31
N SER A 142 6.79 -8.29 9.63
CA SER A 142 6.15 -9.27 10.51
C SER A 142 4.64 -9.38 10.26
N HIS A 143 3.98 -8.25 10.01
CA HIS A 143 2.55 -8.23 9.71
C HIS A 143 2.27 -8.89 8.36
N GLN A 144 3.04 -8.55 7.32
CA GLN A 144 2.96 -9.17 6.00
C GLN A 144 3.24 -10.68 6.04
N ALA A 145 4.25 -11.13 6.80
CA ALA A 145 4.53 -12.55 6.96
C ALA A 145 3.36 -13.29 7.64
N ARG A 146 2.74 -12.65 8.64
CA ARG A 146 1.56 -13.21 9.30
C ARG A 146 0.35 -13.27 8.38
N LEU A 147 0.11 -12.21 7.59
CA LEU A 147 -0.94 -12.20 6.57
C LEU A 147 -0.73 -13.31 5.54
N ALA A 148 0.49 -13.45 5.00
CA ALA A 148 0.83 -14.51 4.06
C ALA A 148 0.61 -15.91 4.66
N ALA A 149 0.94 -16.11 5.94
CA ALA A 149 0.68 -17.37 6.64
C ALA A 149 -0.83 -17.63 6.81
N CYS A 150 -1.62 -16.61 7.14
CA CYS A 150 -3.08 -16.73 7.22
C CYS A 150 -3.70 -17.01 5.84
N ASP A 151 -3.21 -16.34 4.79
CA ASP A 151 -3.63 -16.52 3.40
C ASP A 151 -3.38 -17.96 2.94
N LEU A 152 -2.20 -18.49 3.23
CA LEU A 152 -1.84 -19.88 2.93
C LEU A 152 -2.71 -20.87 3.73
N ALA A 153 -2.90 -20.63 5.02
CA ALA A 153 -3.75 -21.48 5.86
C ALA A 153 -5.21 -21.50 5.40
N LEU A 154 -5.73 -20.37 4.90
CA LEU A 154 -7.05 -20.30 4.31
C LEU A 154 -7.10 -21.11 3.00
N ASP A 155 -6.11 -20.94 2.11
CA ASP A 155 -6.05 -21.71 0.86
C ASP A 155 -5.95 -23.22 1.13
N GLU A 156 -5.12 -23.65 2.10
CA GLU A 156 -5.01 -25.04 2.54
C GLU A 156 -6.33 -25.56 3.11
N ASN A 157 -7.04 -24.77 3.90
CA ASN A 157 -8.33 -25.16 4.47
C ASN A 157 -9.40 -25.31 3.36
N LEU A 158 -9.50 -24.34 2.46
CA LEU A 158 -10.43 -24.38 1.33
C LEU A 158 -10.11 -25.57 0.40
N ASP A 159 -8.83 -25.84 0.13
CA ASP A 159 -8.41 -26.98 -0.69
C ASP A 159 -8.65 -28.33 0.00
N ALA A 160 -8.54 -28.41 1.33
CA ALA A 160 -8.67 -29.65 2.10
C ALA A 160 -10.14 -30.02 2.40
N CYS A 161 -10.97 -29.06 2.79
CA CYS A 161 -12.35 -29.32 3.18
C CYS A 161 -13.39 -28.86 2.15
N GLY A 162 -13.06 -27.85 1.31
CA GLY A 162 -14.01 -27.29 0.35
C GLY A 162 -15.18 -26.54 1.00
N ILE A 163 -15.04 -26.14 2.26
CA ILE A 163 -16.10 -25.47 3.03
C ILE A 163 -15.85 -23.97 3.00
N VAL A 164 -16.86 -23.21 2.56
CA VAL A 164 -16.97 -21.77 2.80
C VAL A 164 -18.05 -21.59 3.85
N ASP A 165 -17.65 -21.41 5.11
CA ASP A 165 -18.55 -21.09 6.21
C ASP A 165 -18.91 -19.59 6.24
N ASP A 166 -19.68 -19.17 7.25
CA ASP A 166 -20.08 -17.78 7.42
C ASP A 166 -18.87 -16.85 7.56
N GLY A 167 -17.88 -17.23 8.37
CA GLY A 167 -16.66 -16.47 8.57
C GLY A 167 -15.80 -16.36 7.31
N ALA A 168 -15.63 -17.45 6.57
CA ALA A 168 -14.92 -17.43 5.29
C ALA A 168 -15.68 -16.60 4.25
N PHE A 169 -17.01 -16.68 4.21
CA PHE A 169 -17.84 -15.88 3.33
C PHE A 169 -17.70 -14.38 3.63
N ASP A 170 -17.83 -13.99 4.91
CA ASP A 170 -17.73 -12.59 5.33
C ASP A 170 -16.37 -11.97 4.98
N LEU A 171 -15.29 -12.75 5.08
CA LEU A 171 -13.95 -12.33 4.66
C LEU A 171 -13.87 -12.10 3.14
N LEU A 172 -14.42 -13.01 2.33
CA LEU A 172 -14.46 -12.88 0.88
C LEU A 172 -15.34 -11.69 0.44
N ASP A 173 -16.51 -11.53 1.06
CA ASP A 173 -17.45 -10.43 0.80
C ASP A 173 -16.82 -9.07 1.15
N THR A 174 -16.22 -8.96 2.33
CA THR A 174 -15.52 -7.74 2.75
C THR A 174 -14.37 -7.38 1.79
N ALA A 175 -13.55 -8.36 1.40
CA ALA A 175 -12.44 -8.13 0.47
C ALA A 175 -12.94 -7.74 -0.93
N TYR A 176 -14.03 -8.34 -1.41
CA TYR A 176 -14.63 -8.03 -2.69
C TYR A 176 -15.18 -6.59 -2.72
N TRP A 177 -15.94 -6.18 -1.70
CA TRP A 177 -16.55 -4.85 -1.63
C TRP A 177 -15.59 -3.73 -1.20
N TYR A 178 -14.40 -4.07 -0.72
CA TYR A 178 -13.32 -3.09 -0.58
C TYR A 178 -12.92 -2.45 -1.93
N ASP A 179 -13.26 -3.12 -3.05
CA ASP A 179 -13.17 -2.59 -4.42
C ASP A 179 -11.77 -2.07 -4.81
N SER A 180 -10.74 -2.80 -4.37
CA SER A 180 -9.38 -2.61 -4.84
C SER A 180 -8.97 -3.76 -5.76
N ALA A 181 -8.15 -3.48 -6.77
CA ALA A 181 -7.64 -4.51 -7.67
C ALA A 181 -6.91 -5.65 -6.91
N ALA A 182 -6.21 -5.32 -5.83
CA ALA A 182 -5.52 -6.30 -4.99
C ALA A 182 -6.48 -7.21 -4.23
N THR A 183 -7.51 -6.64 -3.57
CA THR A 183 -8.47 -7.42 -2.79
C THR A 183 -9.41 -8.24 -3.67
N VAL A 184 -9.83 -7.71 -4.82
CA VAL A 184 -10.61 -8.48 -5.81
C VAL A 184 -9.79 -9.64 -6.38
N GLY A 185 -8.51 -9.41 -6.71
CA GLY A 185 -7.60 -10.47 -7.15
C GLY A 185 -7.35 -11.53 -6.06
N TRP A 186 -7.33 -11.13 -4.79
CA TRP A 186 -7.22 -12.06 -3.66
C TRP A 186 -8.44 -12.97 -3.56
N VAL A 187 -9.66 -12.43 -3.68
CA VAL A 187 -10.90 -13.22 -3.71
C VAL A 187 -10.90 -14.17 -4.90
N GLU A 188 -10.52 -13.68 -6.08
CA GLU A 188 -10.41 -14.48 -7.29
C GLU A 188 -9.53 -15.72 -7.09
N GLN A 189 -8.38 -15.55 -6.43
CA GLN A 189 -7.47 -16.66 -6.16
C GLN A 189 -8.10 -17.75 -5.28
N ARG A 190 -8.87 -17.37 -4.24
CA ARG A 190 -9.57 -18.35 -3.37
C ARG A 190 -10.66 -19.08 -4.12
N LEU A 191 -11.39 -18.38 -4.98
CA LEU A 191 -12.39 -19.00 -5.86
C LEU A 191 -11.75 -20.00 -6.82
N ARG A 192 -10.51 -19.76 -7.29
CA ARG A 192 -9.75 -20.72 -8.12
C ARG A 192 -9.35 -21.97 -7.35
N VAL A 193 -9.01 -21.87 -6.06
CA VAL A 193 -8.71 -23.03 -5.20
C VAL A 193 -9.94 -23.95 -5.11
N LEU A 194 -11.11 -23.39 -4.81
CA LEU A 194 -12.38 -24.13 -4.75
C LEU A 194 -12.76 -24.75 -6.11
N ALA A 195 -12.53 -24.01 -7.18
CA ALA A 195 -12.70 -24.48 -8.55
C ALA A 195 -11.80 -25.70 -8.87
N ALA A 196 -10.53 -25.66 -8.48
CA ALA A 196 -9.59 -26.76 -8.71
C ALA A 196 -9.99 -28.02 -7.93
N ARG A 197 -10.61 -27.86 -6.75
CA ARG A 197 -11.18 -28.96 -5.98
C ARG A 197 -12.30 -29.69 -6.74
N LEU A 198 -13.21 -28.94 -7.36
CA LEU A 198 -14.23 -29.52 -8.24
C LEU A 198 -13.65 -30.26 -9.45
N ASP A 199 -12.54 -29.78 -10.02
CA ASP A 199 -11.86 -30.47 -11.14
C ASP A 199 -11.31 -31.85 -10.73
N ARG A 200 -11.00 -32.04 -9.44
CA ARG A 200 -10.60 -33.34 -8.88
C ARG A 200 -11.80 -34.23 -8.54
N GLY A 201 -13.02 -33.78 -8.77
CA GLY A 201 -14.25 -34.48 -8.41
C GLY A 201 -14.60 -34.39 -6.92
N GLU A 202 -13.97 -33.47 -6.19
CA GLU A 202 -14.22 -33.21 -4.78
C GLU A 202 -15.31 -32.13 -4.65
N GLY A 203 -16.34 -32.39 -3.83
CA GLY A 203 -17.44 -31.45 -3.61
C GLY A 203 -17.06 -30.25 -2.73
N LEU A 204 -17.92 -29.23 -2.76
CA LEU A 204 -17.87 -28.02 -1.94
C LEU A 204 -19.12 -27.91 -1.07
N SER A 205 -19.00 -27.22 0.06
CA SER A 205 -20.12 -26.79 0.90
C SER A 205 -20.04 -25.27 1.05
N LEU A 206 -21.01 -24.55 0.48
CA LEU A 206 -20.95 -23.10 0.31
C LEU A 206 -22.06 -22.41 1.12
N PHE A 207 -21.67 -21.46 1.97
CA PHE A 207 -22.61 -20.65 2.72
C PHE A 207 -23.39 -19.71 1.80
N ASP A 208 -24.70 -19.59 2.05
CA ASP A 208 -25.58 -18.61 1.43
C ASP A 208 -26.10 -17.63 2.50
N PRO A 209 -25.64 -16.36 2.52
CA PRO A 209 -26.06 -15.38 3.52
C PRO A 209 -27.55 -14.99 3.41
N VAL A 210 -28.21 -15.26 2.29
CA VAL A 210 -29.64 -14.96 2.12
C VAL A 210 -30.49 -15.96 2.90
N THR A 211 -30.09 -17.24 2.85
CA THR A 211 -30.82 -18.33 3.49
C THR A 211 -30.22 -18.75 4.83
N TRP A 212 -29.04 -18.24 5.17
CA TRP A 212 -28.24 -18.63 6.34
C TRP A 212 -28.01 -20.15 6.40
N SER A 213 -27.76 -20.75 5.24
CA SER A 213 -27.62 -22.21 5.10
C SER A 213 -26.39 -22.59 4.29
N GLN A 214 -25.96 -23.84 4.44
CA GLN A 214 -24.91 -24.45 3.64
C GLN A 214 -25.52 -25.19 2.44
N ALA A 215 -24.96 -24.96 1.26
CA ALA A 215 -25.36 -25.61 0.02
C ALA A 215 -24.24 -26.49 -0.51
N ASP A 216 -24.52 -27.78 -0.71
CA ASP A 216 -23.56 -28.70 -1.31
C ASP A 216 -23.52 -28.50 -2.83
N VAL A 217 -22.31 -28.30 -3.35
CA VAL A 217 -22.04 -28.08 -4.77
C VAL A 217 -21.06 -29.13 -5.26
N THR A 218 -21.44 -29.89 -6.28
CA THR A 218 -20.65 -31.02 -6.79
C THR A 218 -20.13 -30.81 -8.21
N ASP A 219 -20.47 -29.69 -8.85
CA ASP A 219 -20.06 -29.38 -10.22
C ASP A 219 -19.73 -27.90 -10.41
N ARG A 220 -19.06 -27.61 -11.54
CA ARG A 220 -18.64 -26.26 -11.93
C ARG A 220 -19.81 -25.33 -12.19
N ALA A 221 -20.94 -25.84 -12.68
CA ALA A 221 -22.10 -25.04 -13.03
C ALA A 221 -22.77 -24.47 -11.78
N GLY A 222 -23.00 -25.29 -10.76
CA GLY A 222 -23.52 -24.87 -9.47
C GLY A 222 -22.59 -23.89 -8.77
N PHE A 223 -21.27 -24.14 -8.83
CA PHE A 223 -20.30 -23.22 -8.24
C PHE A 223 -20.29 -21.86 -8.95
N LYS A 224 -20.33 -21.85 -10.28
CA LYS A 224 -20.41 -20.63 -11.07
C LYS A 224 -21.66 -19.81 -10.73
N GLN A 225 -22.83 -20.46 -10.58
CA GLN A 225 -24.06 -19.77 -10.19
C GLN A 225 -23.94 -19.10 -8.81
N TRP A 226 -23.33 -19.80 -7.85
CA TRP A 226 -23.07 -19.23 -6.53
C TRP A 226 -22.11 -18.03 -6.61
N VAL A 227 -21.03 -18.13 -7.39
CA VAL A 227 -20.08 -17.01 -7.60
C VAL A 227 -20.75 -15.84 -8.30
N GLU A 228 -21.56 -16.05 -9.35
CA GLU A 228 -22.26 -14.96 -10.04
C GLU A 228 -23.28 -14.25 -9.15
N LYS A 229 -23.90 -14.99 -8.21
CA LYS A 229 -24.85 -14.44 -7.25
C LYS A 229 -24.17 -13.53 -6.21
N HIS A 230 -22.99 -13.91 -5.72
CA HIS A 230 -22.34 -13.22 -4.59
C HIS A 230 -21.16 -12.31 -5.01
N PHE A 231 -20.47 -12.66 -6.09
CA PHE A 231 -19.28 -11.95 -6.62
C PHE A 231 -19.42 -11.72 -8.14
N PRO A 232 -20.40 -10.90 -8.59
CA PRO A 232 -20.82 -10.82 -9.99
C PRO A 232 -19.70 -10.45 -10.98
N ALA A 233 -18.71 -9.64 -10.57
CA ALA A 233 -17.57 -9.30 -11.43
C ALA A 233 -16.64 -10.50 -11.67
N LEU A 234 -16.60 -11.47 -10.76
CA LEU A 234 -15.74 -12.64 -10.79
C LEU A 234 -16.40 -13.87 -11.41
N GLY A 235 -17.69 -13.83 -11.74
CA GLY A 235 -18.40 -14.93 -12.40
C GLY A 235 -17.79 -15.39 -13.72
N LYS A 236 -17.02 -14.52 -14.39
CA LYS A 236 -16.28 -14.83 -15.62
C LYS A 236 -15.02 -15.68 -15.39
N VAL A 237 -14.53 -15.74 -14.15
CA VAL A 237 -13.30 -16.46 -13.79
C VAL A 237 -13.56 -17.95 -13.63
N VAL A 238 -14.75 -18.32 -13.15
CA VAL A 238 -15.16 -19.72 -13.02
C VAL A 238 -15.77 -20.17 -14.35
N ARG A 239 -15.06 -21.05 -15.07
CA ARG A 239 -15.62 -21.72 -16.26
C ARG A 239 -16.72 -22.69 -15.82
N GLY A 240 -17.83 -22.70 -16.55
CA GLY A 240 -19.00 -23.55 -16.26
C GLY A 240 -18.99 -24.90 -16.98
N GLU A 241 -17.94 -25.19 -17.75
CA GLU A 241 -17.76 -26.38 -18.59
C GLU A 241 -16.42 -27.05 -18.29
#